data_AF-N2AMJ5-F1
#
_entry.id   AF-N2AMJ5-F1
#
_cell.length_a   1.000
_cell.length_b   1.000
_cell.length_c   1.000
_cell.angle_alpha   90.00
_cell.angle_beta   90.00
_cell.angle_gamma   90.00
#
_symmetry.space_group_name_H-M   'P 1'
#
loop_
_entity.id
_entity.type
_entity.pdbx_description
1 polymer ?
#
loop_
_entity_poly.entity_id
_entity_poly.type
_entity_poly.pdbx_seq_one_letter_code
_entity_poly.pdbx_strand_id
1 'polypeptide(L)'
;MIKLICMSGQSYYPIQDNAEKVVANNRKFVAVPKSFTIKRATELGYRYLEQDTAVTCIGASTDYYYFSGLLRLNEVITMNGAHYDITFGESSLEPMGRIRKTEAKNVIWGGKNLLYQWLHQFYRKLVF
;
A
#
# COMPACT_ATOMS: atom_id res chain seq x y z
N MET A 1 -10.27 -7.57 23.03
CA MET A 1 -11.51 -7.77 22.25
C MET A 1 -11.15 -8.56 21.00
N ILE A 2 -11.50 -9.84 20.88
CA ILE A 2 -11.05 -10.68 19.75
C ILE A 2 -11.73 -10.21 18.45
N LYS A 3 -10.94 -9.87 17.42
CA LYS A 3 -11.45 -9.55 16.06
C LYS A 3 -11.44 -10.81 15.21
N LEU A 4 -12.45 -10.98 14.34
CA LEU A 4 -12.64 -12.17 13.52
C LEU A 4 -12.55 -11.82 12.02
N ILE A 5 -11.84 -12.65 11.25
CA ILE A 5 -11.95 -12.63 9.78
C ILE A 5 -12.97 -13.66 9.34
N CYS A 6 -13.92 -13.23 8.51
CA CYS A 6 -14.77 -14.12 7.72
C CYS A 6 -14.16 -14.28 6.32
N MET A 7 -13.84 -15.51 5.94
CA MET A 7 -13.54 -15.85 4.55
C MET A 7 -14.70 -16.67 3.99
N SER A 8 -15.30 -16.18 2.90
CA SER A 8 -16.31 -16.84 2.06
C SER A 8 -16.98 -18.06 2.71
N GLY A 9 -18.01 -17.81 3.51
CA GLY A 9 -18.98 -18.84 3.87
C GLY A 9 -18.97 -19.28 5.33
N GLN A 10 -17.87 -19.80 5.92
CA GLN A 10 -18.07 -20.70 7.08
C GLN A 10 -16.96 -20.77 8.16
N SER A 11 -15.97 -19.88 8.20
CA SER A 11 -14.97 -19.95 9.29
C SER A 11 -14.51 -18.58 9.76
N TYR A 12 -14.66 -18.34 11.08
CA TYR A 12 -14.17 -17.17 11.79
C TYR A 12 -12.82 -17.52 12.43
N TYR A 13 -11.77 -16.75 12.10
CA TYR A 13 -10.44 -16.95 12.69
C TYR A 13 -10.18 -15.90 13.77
N PRO A 14 -9.82 -16.30 15.00
CA PRO A 14 -9.48 -15.36 16.07
C PRO A 14 -8.18 -14.63 15.74
N ILE A 15 -8.22 -13.31 15.88
CA ILE A 15 -7.07 -12.45 15.65
C ILE A 15 -6.81 -11.72 16.94
N GLN A 16 -5.54 -11.76 17.38
CA GLN A 16 -5.08 -10.94 18.48
C GLN A 16 -5.30 -9.46 18.13
N ASP A 17 -5.70 -8.67 19.12
CA ASP A 17 -5.75 -7.21 18.95
C ASP A 17 -4.39 -6.72 18.42
N ASN A 18 -4.43 -5.97 17.31
CA ASN A 18 -3.26 -5.42 16.60
C ASN A 18 -2.40 -6.41 15.79
N ALA A 19 -2.91 -7.58 15.39
CA ALA A 19 -2.16 -8.45 14.50
C ALA A 19 -1.95 -7.80 13.11
N GLU A 20 -0.71 -7.46 12.77
CA GLU A 20 -0.34 -6.93 11.45
C GLU A 20 -0.31 -8.01 10.36
N LYS A 21 -0.22 -9.29 10.76
CA LYS A 21 -0.17 -10.46 9.89
C LYS A 21 -0.93 -11.62 10.52
N VAL A 22 -1.68 -12.36 9.70
CA VAL A 22 -2.41 -13.56 10.13
C VAL A 22 -2.21 -14.65 9.09
N VAL A 23 -1.99 -15.88 9.53
CA VAL A 23 -2.03 -17.06 8.66
C VAL A 23 -3.34 -17.79 8.92
N ALA A 24 -4.18 -17.93 7.90
CA ALA A 24 -5.43 -18.66 7.99
C ALA A 24 -5.63 -19.49 6.71
N ASN A 25 -6.03 -20.76 6.85
CA ASN A 25 -6.25 -21.67 5.72
C ASN A 25 -5.07 -21.73 4.72
N ASN A 26 -3.84 -21.88 5.22
CA ASN A 26 -2.59 -21.84 4.44
C ASN A 26 -2.36 -20.56 3.61
N ARG A 27 -3.09 -19.48 3.91
CA ARG A 27 -2.93 -18.17 3.26
C ARG A 27 -2.43 -17.14 4.26
N LYS A 28 -1.53 -16.26 3.80
CA LYS A 28 -1.00 -15.13 4.57
C LYS A 28 -1.82 -13.89 4.28
N PHE A 29 -2.32 -13.26 5.33
CA PHE A 29 -3.03 -12.00 5.29
C PHE A 29 -2.17 -10.94 5.97
N VAL A 30 -2.11 -9.75 5.37
CA VAL A 30 -1.40 -8.61 5.94
C VAL A 30 -2.42 -7.49 6.09
N ALA A 31 -2.38 -6.82 7.24
CA ALA A 31 -3.20 -5.65 7.47
C ALA A 31 -2.79 -4.54 6.49
N VAL A 32 -3.76 -3.98 5.79
CA VAL A 32 -3.54 -2.89 4.83
C VAL A 32 -4.14 -1.60 5.43
N PRO A 33 -3.33 -0.54 5.64
CA PRO A 33 -3.88 0.73 6.10
C PRO A 33 -4.81 1.32 5.02
N LYS A 34 -5.62 2.32 5.37
CA LYS A 34 -6.42 3.04 4.38
C LYS A 34 -5.56 4.01 3.57
N SER A 35 -4.68 4.72 4.28
CA SER A 35 -3.79 5.71 3.69
C SER A 35 -2.55 5.89 4.54
N PHE A 36 -1.53 6.50 3.96
CA PHE A 36 -0.32 6.92 4.65
C PHE A 36 0.27 8.13 3.93
N THR A 37 1.22 8.80 4.58
CA THR A 37 2.00 9.89 4.00
C THR A 37 3.38 9.37 3.61
N ILE A 38 3.78 9.54 2.36
CA ILE A 38 5.17 9.32 1.92
C ILE A 38 6.00 10.53 2.36
N LYS A 39 7.18 10.28 2.92
CA LYS A 39 8.09 11.34 3.35
C LYS A 39 8.64 12.12 2.15
N ARG A 40 8.80 13.44 2.30
CA ARG A 40 9.60 14.25 1.38
C ARG A 40 10.97 13.61 1.16
N ALA A 41 11.50 13.77 -0.05
CA ALA A 41 12.79 13.25 -0.50
C ALA A 41 12.89 11.71 -0.55
N THR A 42 11.78 10.97 -0.36
CA THR A 42 11.75 9.54 -0.67
C THR A 42 12.01 9.34 -2.17
N GLU A 43 12.95 8.44 -2.47
CA GLU A 43 13.32 8.05 -3.82
C GLU A 43 12.27 7.10 -4.43
N LEU A 44 11.84 7.41 -5.66
CA LEU A 44 10.86 6.68 -6.45
C LEU A 44 11.43 6.49 -7.86
N GLY A 45 12.27 5.45 -8.02
CA GLY A 45 13.04 5.24 -9.25
C GLY A 45 14.15 6.27 -9.35
N TYR A 46 14.19 7.04 -10.44
CA TYR A 46 15.21 8.09 -10.66
C TYR A 46 14.75 9.48 -10.20
N ARG A 47 13.69 9.57 -9.40
CA ARG A 47 13.09 10.84 -8.96
C ARG A 47 12.82 10.82 -7.47
N TYR A 48 12.68 12.00 -6.88
CA TYR A 48 12.46 12.20 -5.46
C TYR A 48 11.16 12.91 -5.20
N LEU A 49 10.45 12.53 -4.14
CA LEU A 49 9.22 13.20 -3.76
C LEU A 49 9.50 14.63 -3.27
N GLU A 50 8.83 15.62 -3.86
CA GLU A 50 9.08 17.03 -3.56
C GLU A 50 8.64 17.41 -2.13
N GLN A 51 7.52 16.85 -1.68
CA GLN A 51 6.89 17.16 -0.42
C GLN A 51 6.22 15.94 0.20
N ASP A 52 5.98 15.97 1.51
CA ASP A 52 5.20 14.93 2.16
C ASP A 52 3.83 14.80 1.50
N THR A 53 3.50 13.61 1.00
CA THR A 53 2.28 13.42 0.20
C THR A 53 1.45 12.27 0.73
N ALA A 54 0.18 12.56 1.03
CA ALA A 54 -0.79 11.55 1.44
C ALA A 54 -1.28 10.75 0.23
N VAL A 55 -1.28 9.43 0.35
CA VAL A 55 -1.69 8.50 -0.72
C VAL A 55 -2.63 7.45 -0.18
N THR A 56 -3.41 6.84 -1.07
CA THR A 56 -4.30 5.73 -0.74
C THR A 56 -3.49 4.44 -0.76
N CYS A 57 -3.58 3.65 0.31
CA CYS A 57 -2.93 2.35 0.33
C CYS A 57 -3.84 1.30 -0.32
N ILE A 58 -3.30 0.60 -1.32
CA ILE A 58 -4.03 -0.41 -2.10
C ILE A 58 -3.47 -1.82 -1.87
N GLY A 59 -2.43 -1.95 -1.05
CA GLY A 59 -1.86 -3.22 -0.65
C GLY A 59 -0.65 -3.07 0.25
N ALA A 60 -0.25 -4.16 0.89
CA ALA A 60 0.96 -4.23 1.69
C ALA A 60 1.65 -5.58 1.54
N SER A 61 2.98 -5.58 1.63
CA SER A 61 3.78 -6.79 1.84
C SER A 61 4.51 -6.69 3.19
N THR A 62 5.52 -7.54 3.42
CA THR A 62 6.32 -7.49 4.65
C THR A 62 6.97 -6.12 4.82
N ASP A 63 7.67 -5.62 3.80
CA ASP A 63 8.52 -4.43 3.90
C ASP A 63 7.99 -3.22 3.13
N TYR A 64 6.94 -3.40 2.31
CA TYR A 64 6.45 -2.37 1.40
C TYR A 64 4.97 -2.07 1.59
N TYR A 65 4.61 -0.81 1.32
CA TYR A 65 3.25 -0.40 0.99
C TYR A 65 3.13 -0.16 -0.51
N TYR A 66 1.97 -0.53 -1.05
CA TYR A 66 1.57 -0.22 -2.42
C TYR A 66 0.48 0.85 -2.37
N PHE A 67 0.53 1.80 -3.28
CA PHE A 67 -0.37 2.96 -3.25
C PHE A 67 -0.85 3.39 -4.63
N SER A 68 -1.96 4.13 -4.58
CA SER A 68 -2.43 4.99 -5.66
C SER A 68 -2.52 6.44 -5.18
N GLY A 69 -2.33 7.38 -6.09
CA GLY A 69 -2.38 8.81 -5.81
C GLY A 69 -1.50 9.63 -6.74
N LEU A 70 -1.70 10.94 -6.70
CA LEU A 70 -0.91 11.93 -7.42
C LEU A 70 0.31 12.33 -6.58
N LEU A 71 1.49 12.21 -7.17
CA LEU A 71 2.75 12.64 -6.57
C LEU A 71 3.39 13.75 -7.41
N ARG A 72 4.00 14.71 -6.73
CA ARG A 72 4.90 15.67 -7.36
C ARG A 72 6.35 15.27 -7.10
N LEU A 73 7.11 15.05 -8.18
CA LEU A 73 8.45 14.50 -8.15
C LEU A 73 9.48 15.44 -8.79
N ASN A 74 10.70 15.41 -8.26
CA ASN A 74 11.86 16.14 -8.79
C ASN A 74 12.93 15.18 -9.29
N GLU A 75 13.67 15.54 -10.34
CA GLU A 75 14.83 14.75 -10.81
C GLU A 75 16.01 14.79 -9.82
N VAL A 76 16.10 15.85 -9.04
CA VAL A 76 17.13 16.05 -8.00
C VAL A 76 16.45 16.37 -6.68
N ILE A 77 17.07 15.99 -5.56
CA ILE A 77 16.54 16.24 -4.21
C ILE A 77 16.35 17.76 -3.94
N THR A 78 17.09 18.60 -4.66
CA THR A 78 17.05 20.06 -4.54
C THR A 78 15.79 20.68 -5.16
N MET A 79 15.25 21.72 -4.54
CA MET A 79 13.99 22.39 -4.95
C MET A 79 14.06 23.19 -6.28
N ASN A 80 15.20 23.20 -6.97
CA ASN A 80 15.42 23.99 -8.20
C ASN A 80 15.44 23.14 -9.48
N GLY A 81 15.03 21.87 -9.40
CA GLY A 81 14.98 20.95 -10.55
C GLY A 81 13.66 20.99 -11.31
N ALA A 82 13.58 20.31 -12.45
CA ALA A 82 12.31 20.10 -13.13
C ALA A 82 11.36 19.26 -12.25
N HIS A 83 10.08 19.64 -12.25
CA HIS A 83 9.03 19.01 -11.45
C HIS A 83 8.06 18.25 -12.36
N TYR A 84 7.56 17.11 -11.87
CA TYR A 84 6.67 16.23 -12.61
C TYR A 84 5.52 15.79 -11.71
N ASP A 85 4.30 16.05 -12.15
CA ASP A 85 3.09 15.52 -11.52
C ASP A 85 2.80 14.14 -12.16
N ILE A 86 2.82 13.08 -11.34
CA ILE A 86 2.63 11.69 -11.78
C ILE A 86 1.51 11.06 -10.96
N THR A 87 0.50 10.55 -11.67
CA THR A 87 -0.57 9.75 -11.06
C THR A 87 -0.21 8.27 -11.10
N PHE A 88 -0.35 7.61 -9.94
CA PHE A 88 -0.19 6.18 -9.81
C PHE A 88 -1.55 5.51 -9.59
N GLY A 89 -1.80 4.43 -10.33
CA GLY A 89 -2.87 3.46 -10.03
C GLY A 89 -4.30 3.99 -10.19
N GLU A 90 -4.55 4.95 -11.09
CA GLU A 90 -5.93 5.31 -11.50
C GLU A 90 -6.53 4.31 -12.49
N SER A 91 -5.69 3.57 -13.23
CA SER A 91 -6.14 2.53 -14.16
C SER A 91 -5.33 1.23 -14.06
N SER A 92 -5.87 0.12 -14.59
CA SER A 92 -5.17 -1.18 -14.61
C SER A 92 -3.92 -1.21 -15.49
N LEU A 93 -3.69 -0.16 -16.28
CA LEU A 93 -2.53 0.01 -17.15
C LEU A 93 -1.44 0.88 -16.49
N GLU A 94 -1.77 1.58 -15.42
CA GLU A 94 -0.82 2.44 -14.73
C GLU A 94 0.00 1.66 -13.70
N PRO A 95 1.30 1.98 -13.58
CA PRO A 95 2.12 1.38 -12.55
C PRO A 95 1.57 1.75 -11.17
N MET A 96 1.48 0.76 -10.29
CA MET A 96 1.22 0.99 -8.88
C MET A 96 2.45 1.60 -8.21
N GLY A 97 2.23 2.59 -7.36
CA GLY A 97 3.28 3.13 -6.53
C GLY A 97 3.73 2.13 -5.47
N ARG A 98 5.04 2.07 -5.18
CA ARG A 98 5.61 1.20 -4.15
C ARG A 98 6.65 1.96 -3.34
N ILE A 99 6.51 1.95 -2.01
CA ILE A 99 7.53 2.48 -1.06
C ILE A 99 7.82 1.49 0.06
N ARG A 100 9.01 1.58 0.66
CA ARG A 100 9.32 0.88 1.90
C ARG A 100 8.48 1.45 3.03
N LYS A 101 8.02 0.62 3.97
CA LYS A 101 7.25 1.07 5.14
C LYS A 101 7.99 2.11 5.99
N THR A 102 9.32 2.07 5.99
CA THR A 102 10.18 3.07 6.67
C THR A 102 10.06 4.48 6.07
N GLU A 103 9.62 4.60 4.82
CA GLU A 103 9.39 5.86 4.12
C GLU A 103 7.97 6.41 4.36
N ALA A 104 7.12 5.65 5.04
CA ALA A 104 5.79 6.08 5.41
C ALA A 104 5.79 6.78 6.78
N LYS A 105 4.88 7.74 6.94
CA LYS A 105 4.48 8.33 8.22
C LYS A 105 2.98 8.58 8.22
N ASN A 106 2.43 8.95 9.38
CA ASN A 106 0.99 9.23 9.54
C ASN A 106 0.11 8.11 8.94
N VAL A 107 0.41 6.86 9.30
CA VAL A 107 -0.32 5.70 8.78
C VAL A 107 -1.72 5.66 9.40
N ILE A 108 -2.75 5.76 8.56
CA ILE A 108 -4.15 5.77 8.99
C ILE A 108 -4.74 4.38 8.77
N TRP A 109 -5.06 3.74 9.89
CA TRP A 109 -5.73 2.45 9.92
C TRP A 109 -7.25 2.64 9.98
N GLY A 110 -8.00 1.90 9.17
CA GLY A 110 -9.47 1.95 9.15
C GLY A 110 -10.03 2.20 7.75
N GLY A 111 -10.60 1.15 7.18
CA GLY A 111 -11.28 1.11 5.88
C GLY A 111 -11.93 -0.26 5.69
N LYS A 112 -12.87 -0.40 4.74
CA LYS A 112 -13.59 -1.68 4.51
C LYS A 112 -12.66 -2.87 4.18
N ASN A 113 -11.43 -2.60 3.72
CA ASN A 113 -10.44 -3.60 3.34
C ASN A 113 -9.37 -3.74 4.43
N LEU A 114 -9.72 -4.28 5.60
CA LEU A 114 -8.76 -4.44 6.70
C LEU A 114 -7.67 -5.48 6.37
N LEU A 115 -7.95 -6.42 5.47
CA LEU A 115 -7.00 -7.46 5.06
C LEU A 115 -7.08 -7.68 3.55
N TYR A 116 -5.92 -7.61 2.90
CA TYR A 116 -5.78 -7.97 1.50
C TYR A 116 -5.08 -9.33 1.42
N GLN A 117 -5.57 -10.24 0.57
CA GLN A 117 -4.85 -11.48 0.28
C GLN A 117 -3.51 -11.14 -0.35
N TRP A 118 -2.42 -11.73 0.17
CA TRP A 118 -1.09 -11.65 -0.43
C TRP A 118 -1.18 -11.84 -1.95
N LEU A 119 -1.06 -10.75 -2.71
CA LEU A 119 -0.71 -10.65 -4.14
C LEU A 119 -1.33 -11.66 -5.13
N HIS A 120 -2.37 -12.42 -4.78
CA HIS A 120 -2.92 -13.48 -5.62
C HIS A 120 -4.05 -13.01 -6.55
N GLN A 121 -4.38 -11.72 -6.54
CA GLN A 121 -5.23 -11.13 -7.57
C GLN A 121 -4.45 -10.51 -8.73
N PHE A 122 -3.15 -10.20 -8.58
CA PHE A 122 -2.40 -9.53 -9.64
C PHE A 122 -1.92 -10.45 -10.78
N TYR A 123 -1.89 -11.77 -10.57
CA TYR A 123 -1.64 -12.75 -11.64
C TYR A 123 -2.88 -13.49 -12.14
N ARG A 124 -4.05 -13.37 -11.49
CA ARG A 124 -5.26 -14.11 -11.90
C ARG A 124 -6.09 -13.43 -13.01
N LYS A 125 -5.64 -12.28 -13.52
CA LYS A 125 -6.16 -11.66 -14.76
C LYS A 125 -5.21 -11.76 -15.96
N LEU A 126 -4.23 -12.67 -15.90
CA LEU A 126 -3.48 -13.15 -17.06
C LEU A 126 -3.68 -14.67 -17.17
N VAL A 127 -4.91 -15.07 -17.47
CA VAL A 127 -5.23 -16.37 -18.06
C VAL A 127 -6.30 -16.06 -19.10
N PHE A 128 -5.92 -16.15 -20.38
CA PHE A 128 -6.87 -16.39 -21.46
C PHE A 128 -7.45 -17.80 -21.30
#